data_AF-A0ABD0L883-F1
#
_entry.id   AF-A0ABD0L883-F1
#
_cell.length_a   1.000
_cell.length_b   1.000
_cell.length_c   1.000
_cell.angle_alpha   90.00
_cell.angle_beta   90.00
_cell.angle_gamma   90.00
#
_symmetry.space_group_name_H-M   'P 1'
#
loop_
_entity.id
_entity.type
_entity.pdbx_description
1 polymer ?
#
loop_
_entity_poly.entity_id
_entity_poly.type
_entity_poly.pdbx_seq_one_letter_code
_entity_poly.pdbx_strand_id
1 'polypeptide(L)'
;MDRCLELSTFRIPRPHVYTPLELAMLEQERKEEQRKLQGRLKYGDIPLSVVYIYRCKPTLGVAIEGGANTRQPLPRVVTVQPGGSAYESGGLKVGHVILEVNNVSTVGKGHTEVAKFIAETFKDKEQDRMELLVTESSDDIMEYLQANLKELNVTK
;
A
#
# COMPACT_ATOMS: atom_id res chain seq x y z
N MET A 1 -61.58 -8.72 5.41
CA MET A 1 -61.65 -7.39 4.79
C MET A 1 -60.58 -6.52 5.45
N ASP A 2 -59.37 -6.70 4.95
CA ASP A 2 -58.32 -5.68 4.72
C ASP A 2 -58.00 -4.68 5.84
N ARG A 3 -57.15 -5.11 6.77
CA ARG A 3 -56.34 -4.22 7.63
C ARG A 3 -55.07 -3.78 6.89
N CYS A 4 -55.23 -2.95 5.86
CA CYS A 4 -54.11 -2.31 5.19
C CYS A 4 -53.97 -0.85 5.63
N LEU A 5 -52.73 -0.47 5.95
CA LEU A 5 -52.18 0.89 6.07
C LEU A 5 -52.22 1.56 7.46
N GLU A 6 -51.61 0.93 8.46
CA GLU A 6 -50.73 1.72 9.35
C GLU A 6 -49.44 1.99 8.58
N LEU A 7 -49.47 3.01 7.72
CA LEU A 7 -48.25 3.56 7.13
C LEU A 7 -47.48 4.23 8.26
N SER A 8 -46.68 3.43 8.96
CA SER A 8 -45.46 3.90 9.61
C SER A 8 -44.82 4.92 8.68
N THR A 9 -44.70 6.17 9.14
CA THR A 9 -44.04 7.22 8.37
C THR A 9 -42.60 6.79 8.13
N PHE A 10 -42.38 6.07 7.05
CA PHE A 10 -41.07 5.68 6.55
C PHE A 10 -40.39 6.98 6.16
N ARG A 11 -39.74 7.62 7.14
CA ARG A 11 -38.85 8.73 6.89
C ARG A 11 -37.69 8.14 6.12
N ILE A 12 -37.74 8.26 4.81
CA ILE A 12 -36.55 8.10 3.98
C ILE A 12 -35.55 9.09 4.58
N PRO A 13 -34.41 8.62 5.13
CA PRO A 13 -33.37 9.52 5.60
C PRO A 13 -33.08 10.49 4.47
N ARG A 14 -33.04 11.79 4.76
CA ARG A 14 -32.72 12.78 3.73
C ARG A 14 -31.43 12.33 3.06
N PRO A 15 -31.40 12.18 1.72
CA PRO A 15 -30.17 11.80 1.05
C PRO A 15 -29.11 12.77 1.51
N HIS A 16 -28.03 12.25 2.09
CA HIS A 16 -26.88 13.07 2.42
C HIS A 16 -26.35 13.54 1.07
N VAL A 17 -26.65 14.79 0.72
CA VAL A 17 -26.13 15.42 -0.48
C VAL A 17 -24.68 15.73 -0.14
N TYR A 18 -23.82 14.76 -0.37
CA TYR A 18 -22.39 14.93 -0.14
C TYR A 18 -21.87 16.04 -1.02
N THR A 19 -21.08 16.93 -0.43
CA THR A 19 -20.31 17.91 -1.19
C THR A 19 -19.33 17.19 -2.12
N PRO A 20 -18.91 17.82 -3.23
CA PRO A 20 -17.89 17.25 -4.10
C PRO A 20 -16.59 16.86 -3.36
N LEU A 21 -16.24 17.60 -2.30
CA LEU A 21 -15.09 17.29 -1.46
C LEU A 21 -15.31 16.00 -0.64
N GLU A 22 -16.47 15.86 0.00
CA GLU A 22 -16.84 14.64 0.74
C GLU A 22 -16.86 13.41 -0.18
N LEU A 23 -17.37 13.55 -1.41
CA LEU A 23 -17.34 12.48 -2.40
C LEU A 23 -15.91 12.06 -2.75
N ALA A 24 -15.01 13.03 -2.98
CA ALA A 24 -13.62 12.74 -3.30
C ALA A 24 -12.88 12.05 -2.14
N MET A 25 -13.14 12.46 -0.91
CA MET A 25 -12.58 11.82 0.30
C MET A 25 -13.07 10.37 0.43
N LEU A 26 -14.38 10.13 0.29
CA LEU A 26 -14.96 8.78 0.34
C LEU A 26 -14.44 7.87 -0.77
N GLU A 27 -14.23 8.41 -1.98
CA GLU A 27 -13.63 7.66 -3.07
C GLU A 27 -12.18 7.28 -2.80
N GLN A 28 -11.42 8.18 -2.16
CA GLN A 28 -10.04 7.90 -1.77
C GLN A 28 -9.99 6.81 -0.70
N GLU A 29 -10.82 6.91 0.34
CA GLU A 29 -10.93 5.89 1.39
C GLU A 29 -11.30 4.52 0.80
N ARG A 30 -12.31 4.45 -0.08
CA ARG A 30 -12.65 3.20 -0.77
C ARG A 30 -11.48 2.64 -1.57
N LYS A 31 -10.73 3.49 -2.27
CA LYS A 31 -9.55 3.05 -3.03
C LYS A 31 -8.51 2.45 -2.09
N GLU A 32 -8.21 3.13 -0.99
CA GLU A 32 -7.26 2.65 0.02
C GLU A 32 -7.72 1.32 0.65
N GLU A 33 -9.00 1.20 1.02
CA GLU A 33 -9.59 -0.04 1.53
C GLU A 33 -9.52 -1.16 0.51
N GLN A 34 -9.85 -0.88 -0.76
CA GLN A 34 -9.78 -1.85 -1.83
C GLN A 34 -8.34 -2.33 -2.05
N ARG A 35 -7.36 -1.44 -1.96
CA ARG A 35 -5.93 -1.78 -2.03
C ARG A 35 -5.50 -2.66 -0.85
N LYS A 36 -5.95 -2.35 0.37
CA LYS A 36 -5.72 -3.20 1.55
C LYS A 36 -6.36 -4.58 1.40
N LEU A 37 -7.61 -4.65 0.93
CA LEU A 37 -8.32 -5.91 0.67
C LEU A 37 -7.60 -6.77 -0.37
N GLN A 38 -7.16 -6.18 -1.48
CA GLN A 38 -6.36 -6.87 -2.50
C GLN A 38 -5.05 -7.41 -1.92
N GLY A 39 -4.37 -6.58 -1.12
CA GLY A 39 -3.16 -6.99 -0.43
C GLY A 39 -3.40 -8.15 0.53
N ARG A 40 -4.50 -8.15 1.30
CA ARG A 40 -4.85 -9.25 2.20
C ARG A 40 -5.17 -10.55 1.46
N LEU A 41 -5.84 -10.46 0.30
CA LEU A 41 -6.08 -11.64 -0.54
C LEU A 41 -4.79 -12.27 -1.04
N LYS A 42 -3.76 -11.46 -1.29
CA LYS A 42 -2.50 -11.88 -1.91
C LYS A 42 -1.43 -12.29 -0.89
N TYR A 43 -1.33 -11.55 0.21
CA TYR A 43 -0.29 -11.69 1.23
C TYR A 43 -0.82 -12.22 2.55
N GLY A 44 -2.11 -12.58 2.64
CA GLY A 44 -2.74 -13.11 3.85
C GLY A 44 -3.21 -12.04 4.84
N ASP A 45 -3.64 -12.50 6.01
CA ASP A 45 -4.12 -11.63 7.09
C ASP A 45 -2.96 -11.04 7.88
N ILE A 46 -2.23 -10.13 7.24
CA ILE A 46 -1.12 -9.37 7.83
C ILE A 46 -1.48 -7.88 7.91
N PRO A 47 -0.86 -7.12 8.84
CA PRO A 47 -1.05 -5.69 8.90
C PRO A 47 -0.49 -5.03 7.63
N LEU A 48 -1.38 -4.45 6.84
CA LEU A 48 -1.05 -3.77 5.59
C LEU A 48 -1.40 -2.30 5.67
N SER A 49 -0.45 -1.48 5.24
CA SER A 49 -0.57 -0.04 5.17
C SER A 49 -0.30 0.41 3.74
N VAL A 50 -1.16 1.28 3.22
CA VAL A 50 -0.95 1.94 1.93
C VAL A 50 -0.31 3.28 2.23
N VAL A 51 0.85 3.54 1.65
CA VAL A 51 1.63 4.76 1.85
C VAL A 51 1.76 5.48 0.53
N TYR A 52 1.32 6.73 0.51
CA TYR A 52 1.50 7.63 -0.64
C TYR A 52 2.71 8.52 -0.41
N ILE A 53 3.63 8.53 -1.37
CA ILE A 53 4.78 9.43 -1.36
C ILE A 53 4.62 10.44 -2.49
N TYR A 54 4.48 11.70 -2.13
CA TYR A 54 4.36 12.80 -3.07
C TYR A 54 5.73 13.28 -3.50
N ARG A 55 5.86 13.65 -4.78
CA ARG A 55 7.13 14.11 -5.36
C ARG A 55 7.42 15.58 -5.00
N CYS A 56 7.72 15.84 -3.74
CA CYS A 56 7.99 17.19 -3.23
C CYS A 56 9.46 17.61 -3.37
N LYS A 57 10.39 16.65 -3.50
CA LYS A 57 11.84 16.86 -3.52
C LYS A 57 12.46 16.15 -4.74
N PRO A 58 13.65 16.56 -5.22
CA PRO A 58 14.31 15.90 -6.36
C PRO A 58 14.75 14.46 -6.06
N THR A 59 14.85 14.10 -4.79
CA THR A 59 15.26 12.77 -4.32
C THR A 59 14.14 12.12 -3.50
N LEU A 60 14.01 10.79 -3.62
CA LEU A 60 13.12 10.01 -2.77
C LEU A 60 13.62 9.99 -1.32
N GLY A 61 14.94 9.78 -1.13
CA GLY A 61 15.58 9.77 0.18
C GLY A 61 15.26 8.53 1.02
N VAL A 62 15.30 7.34 0.42
CA VAL A 62 15.04 6.07 1.11
C VAL A 62 16.20 5.11 0.86
N ALA A 63 16.66 4.46 1.92
CA ALA A 63 17.56 3.33 1.82
C ALA A 63 16.79 2.04 2.14
N ILE A 64 16.95 1.05 1.27
CA ILE A 64 16.38 -0.28 1.43
C ILE A 64 17.50 -1.29 1.62
N GLU A 65 17.24 -2.33 2.39
CA GLU A 65 18.04 -3.54 2.46
C GLU A 65 17.20 -4.74 2.02
N GLY A 66 17.83 -5.89 1.85
CA GLY A 66 17.13 -7.11 1.46
C GLY A 66 16.85 -7.22 -0.04
N GLY A 67 16.08 -8.24 -0.40
CA GLY A 67 15.78 -8.67 -1.76
C GLY A 67 16.02 -10.16 -1.94
N ALA A 68 15.42 -10.78 -2.95
CA ALA A 68 15.32 -12.24 -3.11
C ALA A 68 16.69 -12.97 -3.10
N ASN A 69 17.77 -12.28 -3.48
CA ASN A 69 19.13 -12.81 -3.53
C ASN A 69 19.93 -12.59 -2.24
N THR A 70 19.29 -12.19 -1.13
CA THR A 70 19.95 -11.86 0.13
C THR A 70 19.35 -12.65 1.30
N ARG A 71 19.94 -12.54 2.50
CA ARG A 71 19.43 -13.20 3.73
C ARG A 71 18.00 -12.79 4.08
N GLN A 72 17.60 -11.57 3.70
CA GLN A 72 16.24 -11.06 3.87
C GLN A 72 15.60 -10.99 2.49
N PRO A 73 14.72 -11.93 2.10
CA PRO A 73 14.21 -12.03 0.74
C PRO A 73 13.31 -10.86 0.34
N LEU A 74 12.79 -10.11 1.31
CA LEU A 74 11.92 -8.96 1.10
C LEU A 74 12.67 -7.64 1.32
N PRO A 75 12.36 -6.60 0.53
CA PRO A 75 13.00 -5.29 0.67
C PRO A 75 12.46 -4.56 1.90
N ARG A 76 13.36 -4.27 2.86
CA ARG A 76 13.05 -3.55 4.11
C ARG A 76 13.65 -2.15 4.09
N VAL A 77 12.90 -1.18 4.59
CA VAL A 77 13.37 0.20 4.74
C VAL A 77 14.27 0.32 5.96
N VAL A 78 15.54 0.65 5.75
CA VAL A 78 16.51 0.85 6.84
C VAL A 78 16.66 2.29 7.25
N THR A 79 16.45 3.22 6.32
CA THR A 79 16.65 4.65 6.60
C THR A 79 15.76 5.48 5.70
N VAL A 80 15.16 6.51 6.30
CA VAL A 80 14.45 7.57 5.58
C VAL A 80 15.24 8.84 5.80
N GLN A 81 15.81 9.39 4.72
CA GLN A 81 16.69 10.55 4.76
C GLN A 81 15.88 11.84 4.93
N PRO A 82 16.21 12.68 5.93
CA PRO A 82 15.64 14.02 6.05
C PRO A 82 15.90 14.83 4.78
N GLY A 83 14.87 15.54 4.30
CA GLY A 83 14.94 16.30 3.04
C GLY A 83 14.62 15.49 1.78
N GLY A 84 14.32 14.19 1.89
CA GLY A 84 13.75 13.38 0.82
C GLY A 84 12.22 13.46 0.75
N SER A 85 11.64 13.12 -0.41
CA SER A 85 10.19 13.08 -0.62
C SER A 85 9.48 12.10 0.32
N ALA A 86 10.13 10.97 0.65
CA ALA A 86 9.58 9.98 1.57
C ALA A 86 9.50 10.50 3.02
N TYR A 87 10.46 11.33 3.43
CA TYR A 87 10.46 11.96 4.75
C TYR A 87 9.35 13.01 4.86
N GLU A 88 9.22 13.87 3.85
CA GLU A 88 8.21 14.94 3.80
C GLU A 88 6.78 14.37 3.83
N SER A 89 6.55 13.25 3.12
CA SER A 89 5.25 12.60 3.09
C SER A 89 4.87 11.92 4.42
N GLY A 90 5.85 11.65 5.30
CA GLY A 90 5.64 11.12 6.65
C GLY A 90 5.05 9.70 6.77
N GLY A 91 4.56 9.11 5.67
CA GLY A 91 3.91 7.80 5.68
C GLY A 91 4.86 6.60 5.73
N LEU A 92 6.11 6.76 5.26
CA LEU A 92 7.10 5.68 5.27
C LEU A 92 7.99 5.77 6.50
N LYS A 93 8.16 4.66 7.22
CA LYS A 93 8.97 4.56 8.43
C LYS A 93 10.06 3.49 8.28
N VAL A 94 11.12 3.64 9.08
CA VAL A 94 12.16 2.61 9.20
C VAL A 94 11.54 1.34 9.77
N GLY A 95 11.93 0.19 9.22
CA GLY A 95 11.36 -1.12 9.56
C GLY A 95 10.17 -1.52 8.69
N HIS A 96 9.60 -0.63 7.87
CA HIS A 96 8.59 -1.04 6.90
C HIS A 96 9.18 -1.96 5.84
N VAL A 97 8.46 -3.02 5.51
CA VAL A 97 8.77 -3.94 4.42
C VAL A 97 7.88 -3.58 3.24
N ILE A 98 8.50 -3.37 2.08
CA ILE A 98 7.79 -2.99 0.86
C ILE A 98 7.35 -4.27 0.16
N LEU A 99 6.04 -4.40 -0.08
CA LEU A 99 5.47 -5.54 -0.79
C LEU A 99 5.19 -5.17 -2.24
N GLU A 100 4.56 -4.00 -2.46
CA GLU A 100 4.24 -3.50 -3.79
C GLU A 100 4.62 -2.02 -3.94
N VAL A 101 4.97 -1.66 -5.17
CA VAL A 101 5.19 -0.27 -5.60
C VAL A 101 4.31 -0.06 -6.82
N ASN A 102 3.38 0.91 -6.77
CA ASN A 102 2.41 1.19 -7.84
C ASN A 102 1.68 -0.06 -8.37
N ASN A 103 1.17 -0.91 -7.46
CA ASN A 103 0.49 -2.18 -7.76
C ASN A 103 1.38 -3.30 -8.33
N VAL A 104 2.69 -3.08 -8.42
CA VAL A 104 3.64 -4.10 -8.90
C VAL A 104 4.34 -4.74 -7.70
N SER A 105 4.28 -6.07 -7.64
CA SER A 105 4.96 -6.87 -6.64
C SER A 105 6.47 -6.70 -6.71
N THR A 106 7.07 -6.34 -5.58
CA THR A 106 8.52 -6.35 -5.38
C THR A 106 9.03 -7.68 -4.85
N VAL A 107 8.12 -8.56 -4.45
CA VAL A 107 8.47 -9.90 -3.99
C VAL A 107 9.08 -10.74 -5.10
N GLY A 108 10.15 -11.47 -4.78
CA GLY A 108 10.88 -12.31 -5.71
C GLY A 108 11.88 -11.55 -6.59
N LYS A 109 11.91 -10.21 -6.49
CA LYS A 109 12.90 -9.39 -7.19
C LYS A 109 14.19 -9.29 -6.38
N GLY A 110 15.32 -9.27 -7.08
CA GLY A 110 16.61 -9.00 -6.46
C GLY A 110 16.69 -7.57 -5.91
N HIS A 111 17.59 -7.34 -4.95
CA HIS A 111 17.83 -6.02 -4.35
C HIS A 111 17.97 -4.90 -5.41
N THR A 112 18.85 -5.12 -6.39
CA THR A 112 19.14 -4.17 -7.46
C THR A 112 17.92 -3.90 -8.34
N GLU A 113 17.09 -4.91 -8.60
CA GLU A 113 15.86 -4.75 -9.38
C GLU A 113 14.83 -3.91 -8.64
N VAL A 114 14.63 -4.16 -7.34
CA VAL A 114 13.72 -3.37 -6.51
C VAL A 114 14.16 -1.92 -6.44
N ALA A 115 15.45 -1.67 -6.19
CA ALA A 115 16.00 -0.31 -6.13
C ALA A 115 15.84 0.44 -7.45
N LYS A 116 16.13 -0.22 -8.58
CA LYS A 116 15.91 0.35 -9.92
C LYS A 116 14.44 0.64 -10.16
N PHE A 117 13.57 -0.30 -9.83
CA PHE A 117 12.12 -0.16 -10.04
C PHE A 117 11.55 1.03 -9.27
N ILE A 118 11.87 1.16 -7.98
CA ILE A 118 11.47 2.30 -7.16
C ILE A 118 12.01 3.61 -7.74
N ALA A 119 13.27 3.63 -8.19
CA ALA A 119 13.87 4.82 -8.78
C ALA A 119 13.23 5.21 -10.12
N GLU A 120 12.86 4.24 -10.96
CA GLU A 120 12.14 4.46 -12.22
C GLU A 120 10.74 4.99 -11.97
N THR A 121 10.00 4.36 -11.06
CA THR A 121 8.69 4.82 -10.61
C THR A 121 8.74 6.25 -10.07
N PHE A 122 9.75 6.57 -9.26
CA PHE A 122 9.93 7.93 -8.74
C PHE A 122 10.42 8.92 -9.80
N LYS A 123 10.95 8.48 -10.94
CA LYS A 123 11.37 9.39 -12.03
C LYS A 123 10.22 9.68 -12.98
N ASP A 124 9.28 8.76 -13.13
CA ASP A 124 8.11 8.90 -13.99
C ASP A 124 7.28 10.15 -13.65
N LYS A 125 7.19 11.07 -14.61
CA LYS A 125 6.49 12.35 -14.46
C LYS A 125 4.99 12.26 -14.75
N GLU A 126 4.51 11.11 -15.22
CA GLU A 126 3.08 10.89 -15.43
C GLU A 126 2.32 10.79 -14.09
N GLN A 127 3.03 10.47 -13.00
CA GLN A 127 2.47 10.37 -11.67
C GLN A 127 3.13 11.34 -10.68
N ASP A 128 2.33 12.19 -10.07
CA ASP A 128 2.77 13.15 -9.03
C ASP A 128 3.07 12.47 -7.68
N ARG A 129 2.61 11.23 -7.51
CA ARG A 129 2.80 10.42 -6.30
C ARG A 129 3.07 8.98 -6.66
N MET A 130 3.82 8.29 -5.82
CA MET A 130 3.95 6.83 -5.85
C MET A 130 3.17 6.22 -4.70
N GLU A 131 2.58 5.05 -4.94
CA GLU A 131 1.88 4.24 -3.95
C GLU A 131 2.75 3.06 -3.52
N LEU A 132 2.88 2.86 -2.23
CA LEU A 132 3.57 1.72 -1.63
C LEU A 132 2.59 0.91 -0.80
N LEU A 133 2.53 -0.39 -1.02
CA LEU A 133 1.93 -1.31 -0.07
C LEU A 133 3.03 -1.83 0.85
N VAL A 134 2.92 -1.49 2.14
CA VAL A 134 3.92 -1.83 3.14
C VAL A 134 3.32 -2.64 4.28
N THR A 135 4.17 -3.38 4.95
CA THR A 135 3.87 -4.10 6.19
C THR A 135 4.97 -3.84 7.23
N GLU A 136 4.73 -4.24 8.46
CA GLU A 136 5.73 -4.17 9.54
C GLU A 136 6.71 -5.35 9.47
N SER A 137 7.92 -5.19 9.99
CA SER A 137 8.95 -6.23 9.97
C SER A 137 8.92 -7.18 11.17
N SER A 138 7.73 -7.58 11.64
CA SER A 138 7.63 -8.56 12.74
C SER A 138 8.13 -9.93 12.28
N ASP A 139 8.85 -10.65 13.15
CA ASP A 139 9.45 -11.95 12.82
C ASP A 139 8.39 -12.95 12.33
N ASP A 140 7.22 -12.99 12.98
CA ASP A 140 6.09 -13.86 12.59
C ASP A 140 5.58 -13.56 11.17
N ILE A 141 5.45 -12.27 10.82
CA ILE A 141 4.99 -11.83 9.50
C ILE A 141 6.04 -12.18 8.45
N MET A 142 7.32 -11.98 8.77
CA MET A 142 8.41 -12.27 7.86
C MET A 142 8.53 -13.76 7.59
N GLU A 143 8.35 -14.62 8.59
CA GLU A 143 8.33 -16.08 8.40
C GLU A 143 7.12 -16.52 7.55
N TYR A 144 5.92 -16.00 7.86
CA TYR A 144 4.70 -16.29 7.10
C TYR A 144 4.83 -15.88 5.62
N LEU A 145 5.31 -14.67 5.37
CA LEU A 145 5.54 -14.18 4.02
C LEU A 145 6.59 -15.04 3.31
N GLN A 146 7.69 -15.41 3.97
CA GLN A 146 8.70 -16.27 3.38
C GLN A 146 8.17 -17.65 3.00
N ALA A 147 7.27 -18.23 3.81
CA ALA A 147 6.63 -19.50 3.51
C ALA A 147 5.74 -19.40 2.26
N ASN A 148 4.82 -18.42 2.24
CA ASN A 148 3.85 -18.27 1.15
C ASN A 148 4.48 -17.82 -0.18
N LEU A 149 5.56 -17.03 -0.12
CA LEU A 149 6.21 -16.51 -1.32
C LEU A 149 7.09 -17.55 -2.02
N LYS A 150 7.54 -18.59 -1.30
CA LYS A 150 8.17 -19.77 -1.91
C LYS A 150 7.17 -20.52 -2.80
N GLU A 151 5.90 -20.61 -2.40
CA GLU A 151 4.86 -21.30 -3.18
C GLU A 151 4.52 -20.57 -4.49
N LEU A 152 4.59 -19.23 -4.50
CA LEU A 152 4.33 -18.40 -5.69
C LEU A 152 5.41 -18.48 -6.78
N ASN A 153 6.64 -18.86 -6.42
CA ASN A 153 7.77 -18.94 -7.37
C ASN A 153 7.99 -20.36 -7.94
N VAL A 154 7.20 -21.36 -7.54
CA VAL A 154 7.30 -22.74 -8.06
C VAL A 154 6.58 -22.91 -9.41
N THR A 155 5.75 -21.95 -9.82
CA THR A 155 4.89 -22.05 -11.02
C THR A 155 5.37 -21.26 -12.24
N LYS A 156 6.68 -21.01 -12.38
CA LYS A 156 7.26 -20.49 -13.63
C LYS A 156 8.35 -21.40 -14.19
#